data_AF-A0A9E0ZUR1-F1
#
_entry.id   AF-A0A9E0ZUR1-F1
#
_cell.length_a   1.000
_cell.length_b   1.000
_cell.length_c   1.000
_cell.angle_alpha   90.00
_cell.angle_beta   90.00
_cell.angle_gamma   90.00
#
_symmetry.space_group_name_H-M   'P 1'
#
loop_
_entity.id
_entity.type
_entity.pdbx_description
1 polymer ?
#
loop_
_entity_poly.entity_id
_entity_poly.type
_entity_poly.pdbx_seq_one_letter_code
_entity_poly.pdbx_strand_id
1 'polypeptide(L)' 'MSKTLVAHFSASGVTKITTQRIANISSANLFEITLTHPYTKASLNCVNKTSHEDIKNWIESL' A
#
# COMPACT_ATOMS: atom_id res chain seq x y z
N MET A 1 -21.25 -12.10 21.08
CA MET A 1 -20.82 -10.88 20.35
C MET A 1 -19.31 -10.86 20.29
N SER A 2 -18.72 -11.05 19.10
CA SER A 2 -17.28 -10.88 18.90
C SER A 2 -16.95 -9.40 18.69
N LYS A 3 -15.82 -8.94 19.22
CA LYS A 3 -15.29 -7.61 18.91
C LYS A 3 -14.51 -7.69 17.59
N THR A 4 -14.84 -6.82 16.64
CA THR A 4 -14.19 -6.76 15.33
C THR A 4 -13.28 -5.55 15.25
N LEU A 5 -12.08 -5.73 14.67
CA LEU A 5 -11.10 -4.69 14.44
C LEU A 5 -10.71 -4.68 12.95
N VAL A 6 -10.77 -3.51 12.33
CA VAL A 6 -10.23 -3.25 11.00
C VAL A 6 -8.89 -2.55 11.18
N ALA A 7 -7.80 -3.26 10.92
CA ALA A 7 -6.45 -2.70 10.91
C ALA A 7 -6.02 -2.41 9.46
N HIS A 8 -5.43 -1.25 9.20
CA HIS A 8 -5.00 -0.88 7.84
C HIS A 8 -3.73 -0.04 7.80
N PHE A 9 -3.03 -0.12 6.67
CA PHE A 9 -1.94 0.78 6.31
C PHE A 9 -2.35 1.60 5.08
N SER A 10 -1.99 2.89 5.03
CA SER A 10 -2.28 3.73 3.86
C SER A 10 -1.21 4.80 3.60
N ALA A 11 -0.37 4.55 2.59
CA ALA A 11 0.64 5.53 2.18
C ALA A 11 0.04 6.77 1.50
N SER A 12 -0.99 6.60 0.67
CA SER A 12 -1.63 7.65 -0.13
C SER A 12 -3.02 8.05 0.35
N GLY A 13 -3.50 7.44 1.44
CA GLY A 13 -4.84 7.69 2.00
C GLY A 13 -5.99 6.93 1.33
N VAL A 14 -5.78 6.28 0.18
CA VAL A 14 -6.85 5.54 -0.53
C VAL A 14 -7.41 4.40 0.33
N THR A 15 -6.53 3.60 0.92
CA THR A 15 -6.91 2.47 1.80
C THR A 15 -7.69 2.95 3.02
N LYS A 16 -7.32 4.10 3.60
CA LYS A 16 -7.97 4.70 4.77
C LYS A 16 -9.46 4.99 4.53
N ILE A 17 -9.80 5.47 3.33
CA ILE A 17 -11.20 5.76 2.97
C ILE A 17 -12.01 4.47 2.93
N THR A 18 -11.46 3.42 2.31
CA THR A 18 -12.13 2.11 2.20
C THR A 18 -12.32 1.46 3.58
N THR A 19 -11.30 1.48 4.43
CA THR A 19 -11.36 0.84 5.76
C THR A 19 -12.30 1.56 6.70
N GLN A 20 -12.42 2.88 6.59
CA GLN A 20 -13.40 3.66 7.35
C GLN A 20 -14.84 3.29 6.99
N ARG A 21 -15.11 3.01 5.70
CA ARG A 21 -16.42 2.49 5.27
C ARG A 21 -16.71 1.09 5.82
N ILE A 22 -15.72 0.20 5.76
CA ILE A 22 -15.84 -1.17 6.29
C ILE A 22 -16.11 -1.14 7.79
N ALA A 23 -15.34 -0.36 8.56
CA ALA A 23 -15.53 -0.27 10.01
C ALA A 23 -16.93 0.23 10.39
N ASN A 24 -17.48 1.20 9.65
CA ASN A 24 -18.82 1.71 9.87
C ASN A 24 -19.90 0.64 9.60
N ILE A 25 -19.84 -0.05 8.46
CA ILE A 25 -20.82 -1.10 8.09
C ILE A 25 -20.76 -2.27 9.08
N SER A 26 -19.56 -2.62 9.53
CA SER A 26 -19.34 -3.76 10.43
C SER A 26 -19.45 -3.42 11.91
N SER A 27 -19.73 -2.16 12.28
CA SER A 27 -19.65 -1.67 13.67
C SER A 27 -18.34 -2.07 14.36
N ALA A 28 -17.25 -2.02 13.62
CA ALA A 28 -15.92 -2.44 14.06
C ALA A 28 -15.08 -1.27 14.53
N ASN A 29 -14.10 -1.55 15.38
CA ASN A 29 -13.06 -0.56 15.67
C ASN A 29 -12.11 -0.42 14.47
N LEU A 30 -11.48 0.75 14.33
CA LEU A 30 -10.53 1.05 13.26
C LEU A 30 -9.16 1.36 13.87
N PHE A 31 -8.10 0.77 13.31
CA PHE A 31 -6.72 1.02 13.71
C PHE A 31 -5.83 1.25 12.49
N GLU A 32 -5.07 2.35 12.52
CA GLU A 32 -4.12 2.70 11.46
C GLU A 32 -2.72 2.24 11.85
N ILE A 33 -2.14 1.34 11.06
CA ILE A 33 -0.76 0.90 11.17
C ILE A 33 0.11 2.01 10.61
N THR A 34 0.86 2.67 11.50
CA THR A 34 1.78 3.75 11.16
C THR A 34 3.22 3.22 11.16
N LEU A 35 4.02 3.71 10.23
CA LEU A 35 5.45 3.39 10.18
C LEU A 35 6.20 4.30 11.13
N THR A 36 7.23 3.76 11.80
CA THR A 36 8.18 4.57 12.59
C THR A 36 8.89 5.60 11.71
N HIS A 37 9.08 5.29 10.42
CA HIS A 37 9.66 6.19 9.41
C HIS A 37 8.68 6.34 8.23
N PRO A 38 8.16 7.54 7.95
CA PRO A 38 7.20 7.75 6.87
C PRO A 38 7.80 7.39 5.50
N TYR A 39 6.98 6.79 4.63
CA TYR A 39 7.39 6.65 3.23
C TYR A 39 7.57 8.01 2.59
N THR A 40 8.67 8.15 1.86
CA THR A 40 8.92 9.30 0.99
C THR A 40 8.30 9.06 -0.38
N LYS A 41 8.03 10.13 -1.13
CA LYS A 41 7.59 10.03 -2.54
C LYS A 41 8.56 9.18 -3.38
N ALA A 42 9.86 9.21 -3.07
CA ALA A 42 10.87 8.39 -3.73
C ALA A 42 10.70 6.89 -3.42
N SER A 43 10.36 6.52 -2.18
CA SER A 43 10.09 5.12 -1.82
C SER A 43 8.77 4.56 -2.35
N LEU A 44 7.80 5.45 -2.64
CA LEU A 44 6.52 5.09 -3.26
C LEU A 44 6.62 5.01 -4.79
N ASN A 45 7.74 5.43 -5.36
CA ASN A 45 7.95 5.40 -6.79
C ASN A 45 8.34 3.98 -7.20
N CYS A 46 7.36 3.20 -7.67
CA CYS A 46 7.58 1.83 -8.16
C CYS A 46 8.20 1.78 -9.56
N VAL A 47 8.63 2.91 -10.11
CA VAL A 47 9.27 2.98 -11.44
C VAL A 47 10.50 2.08 -11.41
N ASN A 48 10.35 0.97 -12.14
CA ASN A 48 11.32 -0.09 -12.31
C ASN A 48 12.64 0.54 -12.73
N LYS A 49 13.68 0.46 -11.89
CA LYS A 49 15.04 0.91 -12.30
C LYS A 49 15.67 0.01 -13.36
N THR A 50 14.95 -1.01 -13.81
CA THR A 50 15.25 -1.83 -14.98
C THR A 50 13.94 -2.00 -15.74
N SER A 51 13.79 -1.36 -16.89
CA SER A 51 12.60 -1.58 -17.72
C SER A 51 12.62 -3.01 -18.28
N HIS A 52 11.44 -3.55 -18.60
CA HIS A 52 11.34 -4.87 -19.23
C HIS A 52 12.11 -4.87 -20.57
N GLU A 53 12.11 -3.72 -21.25
CA GLU A 53 12.91 -3.42 -22.44
C GLU A 53 14.42 -3.46 -22.18
N ASP A 54 14.92 -2.96 -21.03
CA ASP A 54 16.35 -3.05 -20.70
C ASP A 54 16.81 -4.51 -20.55
N ILE A 55 15.95 -5.36 -19.95
CA ILE A 55 16.21 -6.80 -19.83
C ILE A 55 16.16 -7.47 -21.21
N LYS A 56 15.16 -7.12 -22.03
CA LYS A 56 15.00 -7.67 -23.38
C LYS A 56 16.18 -7.31 -24.29
N ASN A 57 16.60 -6.04 -24.30
CA ASN A 57 17.74 -5.57 -25.09
C ASN A 57 19.06 -6.21 -24.60
N TRP A 58 19.19 -6.49 -23.31
CA TRP A 58 20.36 -7.20 -22.76
C TRP A 58 20.43 -8.66 -23.22
N ILE A 59 19.28 -9.35 -23.34
CA ILE A 59 19.21 -10.73 -23.83
C ILE A 59 19.45 -10.81 -25.34
N GLU A 60 18.94 -9.86 -26.12
CA GLU A 60 19.10 -9.82 -27.59
C GLU A 60 20.51 -9.40 -28.04
N SER A 61 21.34 -8.86 -27.13
CA SER A 61 22.73 -8.47 -27.37
C SER A 61 23.76 -9.58 -27.06
N LEU A 62 23.32 -10.76 -26.60
CA LEU A 62 24.14 -11.96 -26.37
C LEU A 62 24.14 -12.89 -27.60
#